data_AF-A0A4R6EK05-F1
#
_entry.id   AF-A0A4R6EK05-F1
#
_cell.length_a   1.000
_cell.length_b   1.000
_cell.length_c   1.000
_cell.angle_alpha   90.00
_cell.angle_beta   90.00
_cell.angle_gamma   90.00
#
_symmetry.space_group_name_H-M   'P 1'
#
loop_
_entity.id
_entity.type
_entity.pdbx_description
1 polymer ?
#
loop_
_entity_poly.entity_id
_entity_poly.type
_entity_poly.pdbx_seq_one_letter_code
_entity_poly.pdbx_strand_id
1 'polypeptide(L)'
;MTSRSARRRQYGSAAFVAATFACAFAALAVFFVGPSLVFCAVVAGACALCLERVRRVKIRKLEQKLQTASRVRMNTIFVNGVRAGEIDEADYIAVKLDAALDPRNYVRQFGAIAKLAAKCVAVTAVVIPLGLFWWLIFGTYFAPEATTANLGSIYHLLIQANNPSDLYHLLASVAEAVLNIGATATLTSFFALVFHRESSGGISSFRKCVHRRLRQMANCAADGDVHVEPGNASQDAQSVFLDRTRLSR
;
A
#
# COMPACT_ATOMS: atom_id res chain seq x y z
N MET A 1 -9.27 -32.36 -1.89
CA MET A 1 -8.38 -31.23 -1.52
C MET A 1 -7.10 -31.79 -0.93
N THR A 2 -5.97 -31.68 -1.64
CA THR A 2 -4.68 -32.26 -1.20
C THR A 2 -4.11 -31.51 0.01
N SER A 3 -3.48 -32.20 0.97
CA SER A 3 -2.91 -31.61 2.21
C SER A 3 -1.94 -30.43 2.01
N ARG A 4 -1.42 -30.23 0.78
CA ARG A 4 -0.56 -29.09 0.40
C ARG A 4 -1.32 -27.76 0.27
N SER A 5 -2.57 -27.76 -0.19
CA SER A 5 -3.34 -26.51 -0.36
C SER A 5 -3.81 -25.94 0.99
N ALA A 6 -4.20 -26.81 1.92
CA ALA A 6 -4.55 -26.43 3.29
C ALA A 6 -3.37 -25.76 4.02
N ARG A 7 -2.17 -26.34 3.91
CA ARG A 7 -0.94 -25.78 4.49
C ARG A 7 -0.60 -24.40 3.92
N ARG A 8 -0.62 -24.23 2.59
CA ARG A 8 -0.37 -22.92 1.96
C ARG A 8 -1.34 -21.84 2.43
N ARG A 9 -2.63 -22.19 2.60
CA ARG A 9 -3.65 -21.26 3.10
C ARG A 9 -3.34 -20.82 4.53
N GLN A 10 -2.96 -21.74 5.41
CA GLN A 10 -2.60 -21.44 6.79
C GLN A 10 -1.36 -20.54 6.89
N TYR A 11 -0.28 -20.85 6.17
CA TYR A 11 0.92 -20.00 6.15
C TYR A 11 0.64 -18.62 5.57
N GLY A 12 -0.18 -18.53 4.52
CA GLY A 12 -0.61 -17.25 3.97
C GLY A 12 -1.43 -16.42 4.96
N SER A 13 -2.32 -17.03 5.75
CA SER A 13 -3.07 -16.35 6.82
C SER A 13 -2.18 -15.88 7.95
N ALA A 14 -1.28 -16.73 8.46
CA ALA A 14 -0.36 -16.35 9.51
C ALA A 14 0.55 -15.19 9.10
N ALA A 15 1.15 -15.27 7.90
CA ALA A 15 2.01 -14.21 7.39
C ALA A 15 1.27 -12.88 7.19
N PHE A 16 0.03 -12.92 6.68
CA PHE A 16 -0.78 -11.73 6.49
C PHE A 16 -1.17 -11.07 7.82
N VAL A 17 -1.65 -11.85 8.79
CA VAL A 17 -2.03 -11.35 10.12
C VAL A 17 -0.82 -10.78 10.84
N ALA A 18 0.30 -11.50 10.87
CA ALA A 18 1.53 -11.04 11.52
C ALA A 18 2.06 -9.74 10.91
N ALA A 19 2.11 -9.65 9.57
CA ALA A 19 2.59 -8.45 8.91
C ALA A 19 1.64 -7.26 9.08
N THR A 20 0.33 -7.49 9.02
CA THR A 20 -0.68 -6.44 9.25
C THR A 20 -0.64 -5.94 10.68
N PHE A 21 -0.54 -6.86 11.65
CA PHE A 21 -0.38 -6.54 13.07
C PHE A 21 0.88 -5.71 13.29
N ALA A 22 2.03 -6.15 12.79
CA ALA A 22 3.29 -5.43 12.94
C ALA A 22 3.24 -4.03 12.33
N CYS A 23 2.64 -3.87 11.13
CA CYS A 23 2.51 -2.57 10.50
C CYS A 23 1.56 -1.64 11.26
N ALA A 24 0.39 -2.14 11.68
CA ALA A 24 -0.59 -1.36 12.42
C ALA A 24 -0.07 -0.97 13.81
N PHE A 25 0.58 -1.92 14.49
CA PHE A 25 1.20 -1.68 15.80
C PHE A 25 2.32 -0.66 15.69
N ALA A 26 3.23 -0.80 14.73
CA ALA A 26 4.31 0.17 14.52
C ALA A 26 3.75 1.56 14.20
N ALA A 27 2.70 1.67 13.38
CA ALA A 27 2.06 2.94 13.09
C ALA A 27 1.44 3.58 14.34
N LEU A 28 0.73 2.80 15.16
CA LEU A 28 0.09 3.29 16.39
C LEU A 28 1.11 3.64 17.48
N ALA A 29 2.14 2.81 17.67
CA ALA A 29 3.17 3.01 18.69
C ALA A 29 3.97 4.31 18.49
N VAL A 30 3.99 4.87 17.27
CA VAL A 30 4.59 6.19 17.00
C VAL A 30 3.76 7.33 17.62
N PHE A 31 2.44 7.18 17.76
CA PHE A 31 1.54 8.21 18.33
C PHE A 31 1.31 8.05 19.83
N PHE A 32 1.61 6.88 20.38
CA PHE A 32 1.26 6.52 21.74
C PHE A 32 2.52 6.11 22.50
N VAL A 33 2.97 6.96 23.42
CA VAL A 33 4.08 6.67 24.33
C VAL A 33 3.54 6.21 25.69
N GLY A 34 4.12 5.15 26.27
CA GLY A 34 3.85 4.72 27.66
C GLY A 34 2.80 3.61 27.83
N PRO A 35 1.94 3.65 28.86
CA PRO A 35 1.01 2.55 29.20
C PRO A 35 -0.03 2.23 28.11
N SER A 36 -0.13 3.09 27.09
CA SER A 36 -0.95 2.97 25.89
C SER A 36 -0.45 1.91 24.88
N LEU A 37 0.72 1.28 25.07
CA LEU A 37 1.21 0.23 24.17
C LEU A 37 0.31 -1.02 24.16
N VAL A 38 -0.30 -1.37 25.29
CA VAL A 38 -1.26 -2.48 25.36
C VAL A 38 -2.48 -2.18 24.50
N PHE A 39 -2.99 -0.94 24.57
CA PHE A 39 -4.09 -0.48 23.72
C PHE A 39 -3.71 -0.54 22.23
N CYS A 40 -2.50 -0.10 21.87
CA CYS A 40 -1.99 -0.21 20.50
C CYS A 40 -1.96 -1.65 19.99
N ALA A 41 -1.50 -2.59 20.82
CA ALA A 41 -1.48 -4.01 20.49
C ALA A 41 -2.90 -4.57 20.27
N VAL A 42 -3.86 -4.22 21.13
CA VAL A 42 -5.25 -4.65 20.99
C VAL A 42 -5.86 -4.12 19.70
N VAL A 43 -5.70 -2.82 19.42
CA VAL A 43 -6.22 -2.19 18.19
C VAL A 43 -5.55 -2.79 16.94
N ALA A 44 -4.22 -2.96 16.95
CA ALA A 44 -3.51 -3.60 15.85
C ALA A 44 -3.97 -5.05 15.61
N GLY A 45 -4.22 -5.79 16.68
CA GLY A 45 -4.80 -7.14 16.63
C GLY A 45 -6.19 -7.15 15.99
N ALA A 46 -7.07 -6.25 16.42
CA ALA A 46 -8.40 -6.09 15.84
C ALA A 46 -8.32 -5.73 14.35
N CYS A 47 -7.48 -4.77 13.96
CA CYS A 47 -7.25 -4.40 12.56
C CYS A 47 -6.75 -5.60 11.72
N ALA A 48 -5.78 -6.36 12.22
CA ALA A 48 -5.24 -7.52 11.53
C ALA A 48 -6.30 -8.61 11.30
N LEU A 49 -7.14 -8.88 12.31
CA LEU A 49 -8.25 -9.82 12.20
C LEU A 49 -9.32 -9.34 11.23
N CYS A 50 -9.70 -8.06 11.28
CA CYS A 50 -10.65 -7.46 10.35
C CYS A 50 -10.16 -7.56 8.90
N LEU A 51 -8.90 -7.21 8.64
CA LEU A 51 -8.32 -7.32 7.30
C LEU A 51 -8.21 -8.77 6.82
N GLU A 52 -7.91 -9.72 7.72
CA GLU A 52 -7.89 -11.14 7.37
C GLU A 52 -9.30 -11.65 7.04
N ARG A 53 -10.35 -11.15 7.71
CA ARG A 53 -11.75 -11.44 7.33
C ARG A 53 -12.06 -10.91 5.93
N VAL A 54 -11.71 -9.66 5.62
CA VAL A 54 -11.88 -9.07 4.29
C VAL A 54 -11.16 -9.90 3.22
N ARG A 55 -9.91 -10.29 3.49
CA ARG A 55 -9.13 -11.16 2.61
C ARG A 55 -9.84 -12.50 2.37
N ARG A 56 -10.31 -13.17 3.42
CA ARG A 56 -11.04 -14.46 3.30
C ARG A 56 -12.30 -14.32 2.47
N VAL A 57 -13.07 -13.24 2.66
CA VAL A 57 -14.25 -12.96 1.84
C VAL A 57 -13.86 -12.80 0.37
N LYS A 58 -12.79 -12.05 0.07
CA LYS A 58 -12.30 -11.87 -1.30
C LYS A 58 -11.85 -13.20 -1.94
N ILE A 59 -11.13 -14.04 -1.20
CA ILE A 59 -10.71 -15.37 -1.66
C ILE A 59 -11.94 -16.25 -1.93
N ARG A 60 -12.92 -16.29 -1.01
CA ARG A 60 -14.16 -17.05 -1.21
C ARG A 60 -14.94 -16.59 -2.43
N LYS A 61 -15.04 -15.27 -2.64
CA LYS A 61 -15.66 -14.72 -3.85
C LYS A 61 -14.95 -15.17 -5.13
N LEU A 62 -13.62 -15.28 -5.13
CA LEU A 62 -12.86 -15.80 -6.26
C LEU A 62 -13.06 -17.32 -6.43
N GLU A 63 -13.08 -18.08 -5.34
CA GLU A 63 -13.39 -19.53 -5.35
C GLU A 63 -14.80 -19.80 -5.92
N GLN A 64 -15.80 -19.02 -5.51
CA GLN A 64 -17.17 -19.10 -6.05
C GLN A 64 -17.21 -18.75 -7.53
N LYS A 65 -16.56 -17.65 -7.92
CA LYS A 65 -16.49 -17.25 -9.33
C LYS A 65 -15.82 -18.31 -10.20
N LEU A 66 -14.81 -19.01 -9.68
CA LEU A 66 -14.14 -20.10 -10.40
C LEU A 66 -15.09 -21.29 -10.63
N GLN A 67 -15.96 -21.59 -9.67
CA GLN A 67 -16.96 -22.67 -9.80
C GLN A 67 -18.04 -22.35 -10.84
N THR A 68 -18.41 -21.08 -10.98
CA THR A 68 -19.42 -20.62 -11.94
C THR A 68 -18.81 -20.19 -13.28
N ALA A 69 -17.49 -20.15 -13.40
CA ALA A 69 -16.82 -19.67 -14.61
C ALA A 69 -17.03 -20.64 -15.77
N SER A 70 -17.44 -20.09 -16.91
CA SER A 70 -17.54 -20.87 -18.14
C SER A 70 -16.15 -21.05 -18.74
N ARG A 71 -15.82 -22.28 -19.15
CA ARG A 71 -14.64 -22.57 -19.98
C ARG A 71 -14.86 -22.25 -21.46
N VAL A 72 -16.05 -21.75 -21.82
CA VAL A 72 -16.39 -21.36 -23.19
C VAL A 72 -16.19 -19.86 -23.40
N ARG A 73 -16.16 -19.07 -22.31
CA ARG A 73 -16.02 -17.62 -22.40
C ARG A 73 -14.55 -17.22 -22.44
N MET A 74 -14.12 -16.78 -23.62
CA MET A 74 -12.78 -16.24 -23.85
C MET A 74 -12.70 -14.76 -23.44
N ASN A 75 -11.61 -14.41 -22.77
CA ASN A 75 -11.23 -13.03 -22.51
C ASN A 75 -9.99 -12.69 -23.34
N THR A 76 -9.96 -11.48 -23.90
CA THR A 76 -8.81 -11.01 -24.67
C THR A 76 -7.79 -10.37 -23.73
N ILE A 77 -6.53 -10.79 -23.85
CA ILE A 77 -5.39 -10.21 -23.12
C ILE A 77 -4.77 -9.13 -23.99
N PHE A 78 -4.67 -7.92 -23.44
CA PHE A 78 -3.94 -6.81 -24.01
C PHE A 78 -2.66 -6.54 -23.21
N VAL A 79 -1.54 -6.36 -23.90
CA VAL A 79 -0.26 -5.96 -23.31
C VAL A 79 0.16 -4.65 -23.97
N ASN A 80 0.30 -3.57 -23.19
CA ASN A 80 0.59 -2.23 -23.70
C ASN A 80 -0.39 -1.79 -24.81
N GLY A 81 -1.66 -2.13 -24.69
CA GLY A 81 -2.70 -1.80 -25.68
C GLY A 81 -2.75 -2.70 -26.92
N VAL A 82 -1.83 -3.67 -27.05
CA VAL A 82 -1.80 -4.62 -28.18
C VAL A 82 -2.42 -5.94 -27.76
N ARG A 83 -3.31 -6.51 -28.58
CA ARG A 83 -3.87 -7.86 -28.38
C ARG A 83 -2.74 -8.87 -28.39
N ALA A 84 -2.51 -9.52 -27.25
CA ALA A 84 -1.42 -10.48 -27.06
C ALA A 84 -1.91 -11.93 -27.10
N GLY A 85 -3.17 -12.19 -26.76
CA GLY A 85 -3.74 -13.53 -26.78
C GLY A 85 -5.12 -13.60 -26.15
N GLU A 86 -5.61 -14.82 -25.95
CA GLU A 86 -6.89 -15.10 -25.30
C GLU A 86 -6.69 -16.04 -24.12
N ILE A 87 -7.60 -15.96 -23.15
CA ILE A 87 -7.61 -16.80 -21.97
C ILE A 87 -9.04 -17.10 -21.54
N ASP A 88 -9.31 -18.35 -21.21
CA ASP A 88 -10.57 -18.75 -20.60
C ASP A 88 -10.86 -17.96 -19.32
N GLU A 89 -12.12 -17.60 -19.10
CA GLU A 89 -12.54 -16.92 -17.86
C GLU A 89 -12.16 -17.73 -16.61
N ALA A 90 -12.29 -19.06 -16.67
CA ALA A 90 -11.88 -19.96 -15.59
C ALA A 90 -10.39 -19.86 -15.28
N ASP A 91 -9.53 -19.86 -16.30
CA ASP A 91 -8.08 -19.80 -16.12
C ASP A 91 -7.64 -18.42 -15.62
N TYR A 92 -8.25 -17.35 -16.11
CA TYR A 92 -8.00 -16.01 -15.61
C TYR A 92 -8.32 -15.88 -14.11
N ILE A 93 -9.47 -16.43 -13.67
CA ILE A 93 -9.85 -16.44 -12.25
C ILE A 93 -8.90 -17.31 -11.45
N ALA A 94 -8.49 -18.48 -11.97
CA ALA A 94 -7.52 -19.36 -11.32
C ALA A 94 -6.18 -18.65 -11.08
N VAL A 95 -5.67 -17.92 -12.08
CA VAL A 95 -4.45 -17.10 -11.96
C VAL A 95 -4.58 -16.04 -10.87
N LYS A 96 -5.73 -15.36 -10.78
CA LYS A 96 -6.01 -14.39 -9.70
C LYS A 96 -6.06 -15.03 -8.32
N LEU A 97 -6.71 -16.20 -8.22
CA LEU A 97 -6.83 -16.94 -6.97
C LEU A 97 -5.45 -17.41 -6.49
N ASP A 98 -4.64 -17.97 -7.36
CA ASP A 98 -3.28 -18.38 -7.06
C ASP A 98 -2.41 -17.20 -6.59
N ALA A 99 -2.51 -16.06 -7.26
CA ALA A 99 -1.78 -14.86 -6.85
C ALA A 99 -2.22 -14.40 -5.45
N ALA A 100 -3.51 -14.49 -5.13
CA ALA A 100 -4.06 -14.17 -3.80
C ALA A 100 -3.68 -15.18 -2.71
N LEU A 101 -3.39 -16.43 -3.06
CA LEU A 101 -2.99 -17.48 -2.13
C LEU A 101 -1.48 -17.54 -1.91
N ASP A 102 -0.67 -16.93 -2.78
CA ASP A 102 0.79 -16.96 -2.66
C ASP A 102 1.30 -16.06 -1.51
N PRO A 103 1.90 -16.64 -0.44
CA PRO A 103 2.45 -15.87 0.69
C PRO A 103 3.55 -14.89 0.26
N ARG A 104 4.29 -15.18 -0.82
CA ARG A 104 5.40 -14.34 -1.30
C ARG A 104 4.91 -12.98 -1.79
N ASN A 105 3.68 -12.92 -2.33
CA ASN A 105 3.09 -11.66 -2.76
C ASN A 105 2.77 -10.75 -1.58
N TYR A 106 2.39 -11.31 -0.42
CA TYR A 106 2.21 -10.54 0.80
C TYR A 106 3.53 -9.98 1.31
N VAL A 107 4.57 -10.82 1.42
CA VAL A 107 5.90 -10.37 1.86
C VAL A 107 6.42 -9.23 0.97
N ARG A 108 6.27 -9.35 -0.35
CA ARG A 108 6.64 -8.28 -1.30
C ARG A 108 5.81 -7.02 -1.13
N GLN A 109 4.51 -7.14 -0.92
CA GLN A 109 3.61 -6.01 -0.69
C GLN A 109 3.98 -5.27 0.59
N PHE A 110 4.14 -5.99 1.71
CA PHE A 110 4.54 -5.40 2.99
C PHE A 110 5.96 -4.83 2.94
N GLY A 111 6.89 -5.49 2.26
CA GLY A 111 8.23 -4.96 2.03
C GLY A 111 8.21 -3.67 1.20
N ALA A 112 7.33 -3.56 0.20
CA ALA A 112 7.15 -2.32 -0.55
C ALA A 112 6.54 -1.20 0.30
N ILE A 113 5.56 -1.52 1.15
CA ILE A 113 4.96 -0.57 2.11
C ILE A 113 6.01 -0.10 3.13
N ALA A 114 6.79 -1.02 3.70
CA ALA A 114 7.85 -0.68 4.66
C ALA A 114 8.93 0.21 4.04
N LYS A 115 9.36 -0.09 2.81
CA LYS A 115 10.29 0.77 2.05
C LYS A 115 9.70 2.16 1.80
N LEU A 116 8.41 2.25 1.49
CA LEU A 116 7.73 3.54 1.32
C LEU A 116 7.68 4.31 2.64
N ALA A 117 7.33 3.65 3.74
CA ALA A 117 7.29 4.26 5.08
C ALA A 117 8.68 4.78 5.49
N ALA A 118 9.74 4.00 5.30
CA ALA A 118 11.12 4.43 5.58
C ALA A 118 11.52 5.66 4.75
N LYS A 119 11.12 5.72 3.48
CA LYS A 119 11.32 6.92 2.65
C LYS A 119 10.55 8.13 3.19
N CYS A 120 9.31 7.95 3.63
CA CYS A 120 8.52 9.03 4.23
C CYS A 120 9.21 9.56 5.49
N VAL A 121 9.66 8.67 6.39
CA VAL A 121 10.41 9.05 7.59
C VAL A 121 11.67 9.85 7.22
N ALA A 122 12.46 9.38 6.26
CA ALA A 122 13.66 10.08 5.81
C ALA A 122 13.35 11.46 5.21
N VAL A 123 12.29 11.59 4.43
CA VAL A 123 11.85 12.88 3.87
C VAL A 123 11.39 13.82 4.99
N THR A 124 10.54 13.34 5.90
CA THR A 124 10.06 14.13 7.04
C THR A 124 11.20 14.63 7.93
N ALA A 125 12.21 13.79 8.17
CA ALA A 125 13.38 14.13 8.97
C ALA A 125 14.21 15.28 8.37
N VAL A 126 14.12 15.52 7.06
CA VAL A 126 14.77 16.65 6.37
C VAL A 126 13.82 17.85 6.24
N VAL A 127 12.55 17.60 5.90
CA VAL A 127 11.56 18.64 5.65
C VAL A 127 11.20 19.41 6.92
N ILE A 128 11.08 18.74 8.07
CA ILE A 128 10.73 19.43 9.32
C ILE A 128 11.81 20.45 9.74
N PRO A 129 13.10 20.10 9.85
CA PRO A 129 14.13 21.07 10.19
C PRO A 129 14.22 22.22 9.18
N LEU A 130 14.11 21.91 7.88
CA LEU A 130 14.15 22.93 6.84
C LEU A 130 12.93 23.87 6.91
N GLY A 131 11.75 23.31 7.17
CA GLY A 131 10.52 24.07 7.37
C GLY A 131 10.60 24.98 8.59
N LEU A 132 11.13 24.48 9.71
CA LEU A 132 11.39 25.28 10.91
C LEU A 132 12.39 26.41 10.65
N PHE A 133 13.47 26.12 9.92
CA PHE A 133 14.47 27.12 9.54
C PHE A 133 13.85 28.25 8.73
N TRP A 134 13.08 27.93 7.68
CA TRP A 134 12.41 28.95 6.88
C TRP A 134 11.31 29.68 7.64
N TRP A 135 10.54 28.97 8.48
CA TRP A 135 9.53 29.58 9.34
C TRP A 135 10.14 30.63 10.27
N LEU A 136 11.33 30.37 10.85
CA LEU A 136 12.05 31.34 11.67
C LEU A 136 12.51 32.56 10.86
N ILE A 137 13.06 32.36 9.65
CA ILE A 137 13.50 33.47 8.78
C ILE A 137 12.31 34.35 8.41
N PHE A 138 11.22 33.75 7.91
CA PHE A 138 10.05 34.53 7.50
C PHE A 138 9.33 35.14 8.71
N GLY A 139 9.24 34.43 9.82
CA GLY A 139 8.66 34.93 11.06
C GLY A 139 9.40 36.15 11.59
N THR A 140 10.73 36.09 11.65
CA THR A 140 11.55 37.25 12.09
C THR A 140 11.48 38.42 11.12
N TYR A 141 11.40 38.18 9.81
CA TYR A 141 11.32 39.26 8.81
C TYR A 141 9.96 39.97 8.79
N PHE A 142 8.85 39.22 8.82
CA PHE A 142 7.50 39.78 8.69
C PHE A 142 6.84 40.14 10.02
N ALA A 143 7.14 39.41 11.09
CA ALA A 143 6.51 39.58 12.41
C ALA A 143 7.53 39.31 13.54
N PRO A 144 8.57 40.16 13.67
CA PRO A 144 9.64 39.95 14.64
C PRO A 144 9.12 39.83 16.08
N GLU A 145 8.18 40.71 16.49
CA GLU A 145 7.62 40.73 17.84
C GLU A 145 6.93 39.40 18.22
N ALA A 146 6.11 38.86 17.32
CA ALA A 146 5.42 37.58 17.53
C ALA A 146 6.42 36.42 17.62
N THR A 147 7.46 36.44 16.79
CA THR A 147 8.50 35.40 16.79
C THR A 147 9.31 35.45 18.08
N THR A 148 9.68 36.65 18.54
CA THR A 148 10.36 36.84 19.82
C THR A 148 9.50 36.47 21.02
N ALA A 149 8.18 36.70 20.99
CA ALA A 149 7.27 36.29 22.05
C ALA A 149 7.16 34.76 22.15
N ASN A 150 7.05 34.08 21.00
CA ASN A 150 6.99 32.62 20.93
C ASN A 150 8.30 31.94 21.36
N LEU A 151 9.45 32.49 20.98
CA LEU A 151 10.76 31.98 21.43
C LEU A 151 11.05 32.37 22.88
N GLY A 152 10.60 33.55 23.30
CA GLY A 152 10.79 34.09 24.65
C GLY A 152 10.09 33.27 25.72
N SER A 153 8.90 32.73 25.44
CA SER A 153 8.20 31.83 26.37
C SER A 153 8.97 30.53 26.61
N ILE A 154 9.54 29.94 25.56
CA ILE A 154 10.40 28.75 25.64
C ILE A 154 11.67 29.06 26.44
N TYR A 155 12.31 30.19 26.15
CA TYR A 155 13.53 30.63 26.83
C TYR A 155 13.29 30.91 28.33
N HIS A 156 12.17 31.53 28.67
CA HIS A 156 11.81 31.84 30.06
C HIS A 156 11.55 30.56 30.87
N LEU A 157 10.92 29.55 30.25
CA LEU A 157 10.72 28.24 30.87
C LEU A 157 12.06 27.50 31.09
N LEU A 158 13.02 27.66 30.18
CA LEU A 158 14.37 27.10 30.31
C LEU A 158 15.16 27.72 31.46
N ILE A 159 15.03 29.02 31.70
CA ILE A 159 15.73 29.71 32.80
C ILE A 159 15.05 29.48 34.15
N GLN A 160 13.72 29.37 34.18
CA GLN A 160 12.98 29.11 35.43
C GLN A 160 13.13 27.68 35.95
N ALA A 161 13.61 26.74 35.13
CA ALA A 161 13.87 25.37 35.52
C ALA A 161 15.10 25.28 36.45
N ASN A 162 14.94 25.67 37.71
CA ASN A 162 15.98 25.58 38.74
C ASN A 162 16.17 24.15 39.28
N ASN A 163 15.16 23.28 39.10
CA ASN A 163 15.21 21.88 39.52
C ASN A 163 15.38 20.94 38.31
N PRO A 164 16.20 19.88 38.42
CA PRO A 164 16.43 18.93 37.33
C PRO A 164 15.16 18.15 36.92
N SER A 165 14.18 18.03 37.82
CA SER A 165 12.87 17.42 37.54
C SER A 165 12.05 18.24 36.54
N ASP A 166 12.06 19.56 36.66
CA ASP A 166 11.25 20.45 35.84
C ASP A 166 11.81 20.52 34.41
N LEU A 167 13.14 20.47 34.30
CA LEU A 167 13.85 20.37 33.03
C LEU A 167 13.55 19.05 32.31
N TYR A 168 13.45 17.93 33.03
CA TYR A 168 13.05 16.64 32.46
C TYR A 168 11.62 16.70 31.90
N HIS A 169 10.66 17.27 32.64
CA HIS A 169 9.28 17.38 32.17
C HIS A 169 9.16 18.29 30.94
N LEU A 170 9.94 19.38 30.89
CA LEU A 170 9.98 20.26 29.72
C LEU A 170 10.61 19.58 28.50
N LEU A 171 11.72 18.87 28.66
CA LEU A 171 12.33 18.10 27.58
C LEU A 171 11.39 16.99 27.07
N ALA A 172 10.68 16.32 27.98
CA ALA A 172 9.71 15.29 27.63
C ALA A 172 8.55 15.86 26.80
N SER A 173 8.01 17.02 27.18
CA SER A 173 6.90 17.66 26.45
C SER A 173 7.32 18.18 25.07
N VAL A 174 8.53 18.75 24.95
CA VAL A 174 9.09 19.16 23.66
C VAL A 174 9.35 17.93 22.78
N ALA A 175 9.92 16.87 23.33
CA ALA A 175 10.14 15.63 22.60
C ALA A 175 8.81 15.02 22.10
N GLU A 176 7.78 15.02 22.94
CA GLU A 176 6.44 14.56 22.57
C GLU A 176 5.84 15.42 21.44
N ALA A 177 5.95 16.75 21.52
CA ALA A 177 5.48 17.65 20.47
C ALA A 177 6.20 17.41 19.13
N VAL A 178 7.54 17.27 19.16
CA VAL A 178 8.35 16.98 17.97
C VAL A 178 7.99 15.62 17.38
N LEU A 179 7.79 14.59 18.21
CA LEU A 179 7.36 13.27 17.76
C LEU A 179 5.97 13.33 17.13
N ASN A 180 5.01 14.06 17.72
CA ASN A 180 3.66 14.21 17.18
C ASN A 180 3.65 14.96 15.84
N ILE A 181 4.41 16.04 15.70
CA ILE A 181 4.57 16.77 14.43
C ILE A 181 5.26 15.87 13.39
N GLY A 182 6.31 15.15 13.78
CA GLY A 182 7.00 14.17 12.94
C GLY A 182 6.09 13.06 12.44
N ALA A 183 5.26 12.51 13.33
CA ALA A 183 4.34 11.44 13.03
C ALA A 183 3.23 11.89 12.09
N THR A 184 2.64 13.07 12.35
CA THR A 184 1.59 13.65 11.48
C THR A 184 2.14 14.00 10.09
N ALA A 185 3.32 14.62 9.99
CA ALA A 185 3.97 14.91 8.71
C ALA A 185 4.32 13.63 7.92
N THR A 186 4.78 12.58 8.61
CA THR A 186 5.11 11.29 7.99
C THR A 186 3.86 10.58 7.48
N LEU A 187 2.77 10.54 8.28
CA LEU A 187 1.50 9.98 7.82
C LEU A 187 0.95 10.76 6.62
N THR A 188 0.97 12.08 6.68
CA THR A 188 0.47 12.93 5.59
C THR A 188 1.25 12.66 4.31
N SER A 189 2.59 12.60 4.40
CA SER A 189 3.45 12.25 3.27
C SER A 189 3.18 10.84 2.74
N PHE A 190 2.99 9.87 3.64
CA PHE A 190 2.67 8.50 3.27
C PHE A 190 1.35 8.41 2.51
N PHE A 191 0.28 9.03 3.02
CA PHE A 191 -1.01 9.05 2.33
C PHE A 191 -0.93 9.79 1.01
N ALA A 192 -0.29 10.97 0.95
CA ALA A 192 -0.09 11.71 -0.28
C ALA A 192 0.60 10.86 -1.35
N LEU A 193 1.65 10.12 -0.98
CA LEU A 193 2.37 9.22 -1.88
C LEU A 193 1.55 7.99 -2.26
N VAL A 194 0.73 7.44 -1.36
CA VAL A 194 -0.14 6.30 -1.69
C VAL A 194 -1.20 6.72 -2.71
N PHE A 195 -1.88 7.86 -2.50
CA PHE A 195 -2.91 8.35 -3.41
C PHE A 195 -2.34 8.79 -4.77
N HIS A 196 -1.22 9.50 -4.79
CA HIS A 196 -0.61 9.92 -6.06
C HIS A 196 -0.04 8.76 -6.87
N ARG A 197 0.29 7.64 -6.22
CA ARG A 197 0.95 6.51 -6.89
C ARG A 197 -0.01 5.52 -7.53
N GLU A 198 -1.32 5.61 -7.26
CA GLU A 198 -2.32 4.81 -7.96
C GLU A 198 -2.40 5.15 -9.46
N SER A 199 -2.07 6.37 -9.86
CA SER A 199 -2.03 6.78 -11.28
C SER A 199 -0.86 6.18 -12.07
N SER A 200 0.18 5.65 -11.41
CA SER A 200 1.39 5.11 -12.04
C SER A 200 1.53 3.58 -11.96
N GLY A 201 0.45 2.86 -11.61
CA GLY A 201 0.38 1.38 -11.71
C GLY A 201 1.30 0.58 -10.76
N GLY A 202 1.90 1.21 -9.75
CA GLY A 202 3.22 0.77 -9.27
C GLY A 202 3.33 -0.21 -8.10
N ILE A 203 2.32 -0.46 -7.25
CA ILE A 203 2.58 -1.10 -5.93
C ILE A 203 2.05 -2.52 -5.79
N SER A 204 0.98 -2.90 -6.50
CA SER A 204 0.34 -4.19 -6.23
C SER A 204 1.23 -5.36 -6.68
N SER A 205 1.89 -6.00 -5.72
CA SER A 205 2.69 -7.22 -5.96
C SER A 205 1.82 -8.36 -6.51
N PHE A 206 0.54 -8.37 -6.13
CA PHE A 206 -0.48 -9.26 -6.67
C PHE A 206 -0.73 -8.99 -8.16
N ARG A 207 -0.94 -7.72 -8.53
CA ARG A 207 -1.14 -7.32 -9.93
C ARG A 207 0.06 -7.71 -10.79
N LYS A 208 1.28 -7.41 -10.34
CA LYS A 208 2.52 -7.82 -11.04
C LYS A 208 2.61 -9.34 -11.23
N CYS A 209 2.22 -10.12 -10.22
CA CYS A 209 2.22 -11.58 -10.32
C CYS A 209 1.19 -12.08 -11.35
N VAL A 210 -0.03 -11.52 -11.34
CA VAL A 210 -1.07 -11.81 -12.34
C VAL A 210 -0.60 -11.42 -13.74
N HIS A 211 -0.10 -10.20 -13.94
CA HIS A 211 0.37 -9.70 -15.22
C HIS A 211 1.50 -10.57 -15.78
N ARG A 212 2.46 -10.95 -14.95
CA ARG A 212 3.54 -11.86 -15.37
C ARG A 212 3.01 -13.21 -15.83
N ARG A 213 2.06 -13.81 -15.10
CA ARG A 213 1.47 -15.10 -15.48
C ARG A 213 0.65 -15.00 -16.77
N LEU A 214 -0.15 -13.95 -16.93
CA LEU A 214 -0.93 -13.71 -18.14
C LEU A 214 -0.03 -13.55 -19.37
N ARG A 215 1.09 -12.83 -19.24
CA ARG A 215 2.06 -12.69 -20.33
C ARG A 215 2.74 -14.00 -20.69
N GLN A 216 3.08 -14.81 -19.69
CA GLN A 216 3.62 -16.16 -19.92
C GLN A 216 2.61 -17.05 -20.65
N MET A 217 1.32 -16.97 -20.31
CA MET A 217 0.27 -17.70 -21.00
C MET A 217 0.05 -17.22 -22.44
N ALA A 218 0.14 -15.91 -22.68
CA ALA A 218 0.06 -15.30 -24.01
C ALA A 218 1.37 -15.38 -24.82
N ASN A 219 2.42 -16.06 -24.29
CA ASN A 219 3.77 -16.11 -24.86
C ASN A 219 4.34 -14.72 -25.25
N CYS A 220 4.00 -13.69 -24.48
CA CYS A 220 4.41 -12.31 -24.74
C CYS A 220 5.63 -11.93 -23.89
N ALA A 221 6.75 -11.67 -24.56
CA ALA A 221 8.00 -11.26 -23.91
C ALA A 221 7.97 -9.80 -23.42
N ALA A 222 7.08 -8.96 -23.95
CA ALA A 222 7.02 -7.53 -23.60
C ALA A 222 6.64 -7.33 -22.13
N ASP A 223 7.40 -6.50 -21.41
CA ASP A 223 7.00 -5.97 -20.10
C ASP A 223 6.03 -4.80 -20.27
N GLY A 224 5.09 -4.66 -19.33
CA GLY A 224 4.15 -3.55 -19.36
C GLY A 224 2.83 -3.77 -18.63
N ASP A 225 1.88 -2.87 -18.91
CA ASP A 225 0.54 -2.97 -18.37
C ASP A 225 -0.24 -4.06 -19.10
N VAL A 226 -1.00 -4.83 -18.33
CA VAL A 226 -1.77 -5.97 -18.84
C VAL A 226 -3.22 -5.73 -18.49
N HIS A 227 -4.05 -5.65 -19.52
CA HIS A 227 -5.49 -5.53 -19.38
C HIS A 227 -6.15 -6.79 -19.93
N VAL A 228 -7.26 -7.17 -19.31
CA VAL A 228 -8.06 -8.31 -19.75
C VAL A 228 -9.47 -7.80 -19.93
N GLU A 229 -9.93 -7.85 -21.17
CA GLU A 229 -11.28 -7.45 -21.53
C GLU A 229 -12.11 -8.70 -21.83
N PRO A 230 -13.39 -8.73 -21.40
CA PRO A 230 -14.28 -9.81 -21.80
C PRO A 230 -14.37 -9.81 -23.33
N GLY A 231 -14.17 -10.98 -23.95
CA GLY A 231 -14.29 -11.12 -25.39
C GLY A 231 -15.70 -10.70 -25.83
N ASN A 232 -15.80 -9.59 -26.54
CA ASN A 232 -17.04 -9.22 -27.21
C ASN A 232 -17.12 -10.08 -28.48
N ALA A 233 -17.97 -11.11 -28.45
CA ALA A 233 -18.24 -11.96 -29.61
C ALA A 233 -18.63 -11.17 -30.89
N SER A 234 -19.02 -9.90 -30.76
CA SER A 234 -19.37 -8.99 -31.86
C SER A 234 -18.17 -8.32 -32.56
N GLN A 235 -17.01 -8.12 -31.92
CA GLN A 235 -15.85 -7.48 -32.55
C GLN A 235 -14.99 -8.45 -33.37
N ASP A 236 -14.90 -9.71 -32.95
CA ASP A 236 -14.23 -10.75 -33.74
C ASP A 236 -15.04 -11.11 -35.00
N ALA A 237 -16.37 -11.01 -34.97
CA ALA A 237 -17.19 -11.18 -36.16
C ALA A 237 -16.94 -10.08 -37.23
N GLN A 238 -16.74 -8.83 -36.82
CA GLN A 238 -16.45 -7.72 -37.74
C GLN A 238 -15.02 -7.76 -38.29
N SER A 239 -14.02 -8.12 -37.48
CA SER A 239 -12.64 -8.21 -37.95
C SER A 239 -12.40 -9.40 -38.90
N VAL A 240 -13.02 -10.56 -38.63
CA VAL A 240 -12.99 -11.72 -39.55
C VAL A 240 -13.72 -11.43 -40.87
N PHE A 241 -14.80 -10.63 -40.84
CA PHE A 241 -15.52 -10.23 -42.05
C PHE A 241 -14.72 -9.24 -42.92
N LEU A 242 -13.98 -8.34 -42.29
CA LEU A 242 -13.09 -7.39 -42.99
C LEU A 242 -11.81 -8.04 -43.54
N ASP A 243 -11.32 -9.11 -42.92
CA ASP A 243 -10.15 -9.83 -43.40
C ASP A 243 -10.50 -10.78 -44.58
N ARG A 244 -11.67 -11.43 -44.54
CA ARG A 244 -12.18 -12.23 -45.68
C ARG A 244 -12.46 -11.42 -46.94
N THR A 245 -12.83 -10.14 -46.81
CA THR A 245 -13.07 -9.25 -47.94
C THR A 245 -11.79 -8.70 -48.58
N ARG A 246 -10.63 -8.81 -47.91
CA ARG A 246 -9.31 -8.47 -48.47
C ARG A 246 -8.66 -9.63 -49.24
N LEU A 247 -8.98 -10.87 -48.89
CA LEU A 247 -8.44 -12.07 -49.54
C LEU A 247 -9.21 -12.50 -50.81
N SER A 248 -10.28 -11.77 -51.17
CA SER A 248 -11.09 -12.01 -52.38
C SER A 248 -10.85 -10.98 -53.50
N ARG A 249 -9.71 -10.29 -53.51
CA ARG A 249 -9.22 -9.47 -54.63
C ARG A 249 -7.83 -9.95 -55.02
#